data_AF-A0A0S8J0G8-F1
#
_entry.id   AF-A0A0S8J0G8-F1
#
_cell.length_a   1.000
_cell.length_b   1.000
_cell.length_c   1.000
_cell.angle_alpha   90.00
_cell.angle_beta   90.00
_cell.angle_gamma   90.00
#
_symmetry.space_group_name_H-M   'P 1'
#
loop_
_entity.id
_entity.type
_entity.pdbx_description
1 polymer ?
#
loop_
_entity_poly.entity_id
_entity_poly.type
_entity_poly.pdbx_seq_one_letter_code
_entity_poly.pdbx_strand_id
1 'polypeptide(L)'
;YAYFLAIVYKIFGHNYIIPRLIQHLIGSFSCILVYLLAKRLFDRKVAAVAALIAATYGMFFYFENELLLDSFLVFFDLLLLLSLLRARDNPKLWSWLLCGIILGFSAITRPNILIFIPFVWLWILLFFLKVKRLKEVLVFCVMFLIGATLVISPVTLRNYLVGKDIVLIASQGGINFYIGKRIGNIAIFKIWRKRNLKEA
;
A
#
# COMPACT_ATOMS: atom_id res chain seq x y z
N TYR A 1 -5.36 1.42 -11.58
CA TYR A 1 -4.54 1.71 -12.78
C TYR A 1 -5.39 2.02 -14.00
N ALA A 2 -6.30 1.12 -14.40
CA ALA A 2 -7.14 1.32 -15.60
C ALA A 2 -7.89 2.66 -15.63
N TYR A 3 -8.47 3.11 -14.51
CA TYR A 3 -9.13 4.42 -14.44
C TYR A 3 -8.19 5.60 -14.61
N PHE A 4 -7.03 5.54 -13.95
CA PHE A 4 -6.01 6.57 -14.09
C PHE A 4 -5.58 6.69 -15.55
N LEU A 5 -5.28 5.56 -16.18
CA LEU A 5 -4.88 5.51 -17.59
C LEU A 5 -6.00 5.99 -18.52
N ALA A 6 -7.26 5.60 -18.26
CA ALA A 6 -8.41 6.04 -19.04
C ALA A 6 -8.64 7.56 -18.93
N ILE A 7 -8.45 8.16 -17.76
CA ILE A 7 -8.55 9.61 -17.57
C ILE A 7 -7.42 10.32 -18.31
N VAL A 8 -6.17 9.85 -18.16
CA VAL A 8 -5.01 10.44 -18.83
C VAL A 8 -5.15 10.35 -20.34
N TYR A 9 -5.56 9.20 -20.88
CA TYR A 9 -5.77 9.03 -22.32
C TYR A 9 -6.97 9.82 -22.85
N LYS A 10 -8.00 10.03 -22.04
CA LYS A 10 -9.14 10.89 -22.42
C LYS A 10 -8.74 12.35 -22.56
N ILE A 11 -7.85 12.85 -21.69
CA ILE A 11 -7.44 14.27 -21.67
C ILE A 11 -6.31 14.54 -22.66
N PHE A 12 -5.31 13.66 -22.71
CA PHE A 12 -4.07 13.90 -23.44
C PHE A 12 -3.87 13.01 -24.68
N GLY A 13 -4.84 12.14 -24.99
CA GLY A 13 -4.75 11.17 -26.07
C GLY A 13 -3.93 9.93 -25.72
N HIS A 14 -3.88 8.97 -26.64
CA HIS A 14 -3.16 7.71 -26.46
C HIS A 14 -1.65 7.92 -26.64
N ASN A 15 -0.99 8.38 -25.58
CA ASN A 15 0.47 8.49 -25.54
C ASN A 15 1.02 7.94 -24.22
N TYR A 16 1.99 7.03 -24.32
CA TYR A 16 2.62 6.37 -23.17
C TYR A 16 3.56 7.29 -22.37
N ILE A 17 4.01 8.41 -22.95
CA ILE A 17 4.95 9.34 -22.33
C ILE A 17 4.32 10.04 -21.12
N ILE A 18 3.06 10.46 -21.23
CA ILE A 18 2.40 11.29 -20.21
C ILE A 18 2.11 10.50 -18.92
N PRO A 19 1.54 9.27 -18.98
CA PRO A 19 1.40 8.42 -17.80
C PRO A 19 2.75 8.14 -17.11
N ARG A 20 3.82 7.91 -17.88
CA ARG A 20 5.18 7.70 -17.34
C ARG A 20 5.70 8.94 -16.63
N LEU A 21 5.54 10.13 -17.23
CA LEU A 21 6.00 11.37 -16.62
C LEU A 21 5.31 11.64 -15.28
N ILE A 22 4.00 11.40 -15.20
CA ILE A 22 3.23 11.51 -13.93
C ILE A 22 3.77 10.50 -12.91
N GLN A 23 4.06 9.27 -13.33
CA GLN A 23 4.60 8.24 -12.45
C GLN A 23 5.99 8.61 -11.90
N HIS A 24 6.89 9.12 -12.74
CA HIS A 24 8.21 9.62 -12.31
C HIS A 24 8.10 10.81 -11.35
N LEU A 25 7.16 11.72 -11.58
CA LEU A 25 6.93 12.83 -10.66
C LEU A 25 6.50 12.32 -9.28
N ILE A 26 5.59 11.34 -9.22
CA ILE A 26 5.13 10.73 -7.97
C ILE A 26 6.26 9.95 -7.28
N GLY A 27 7.10 9.25 -8.04
CA GLY A 27 8.31 8.60 -7.54
C GLY A 27 9.29 9.59 -6.90
N SER A 28 9.53 10.72 -7.57
CA SER A 28 10.37 11.80 -7.05
C SER A 28 9.81 12.39 -5.74
N PHE A 29 8.49 12.62 -5.67
CA PHE A 29 7.84 13.06 -4.43
C PHE A 29 7.98 12.04 -3.29
N SER A 30 8.07 10.76 -3.60
CA SER A 30 8.30 9.71 -2.58
C SER A 30 9.66 9.88 -1.91
N CYS A 31 10.71 10.31 -2.64
CA CYS A 31 12.02 10.63 -2.05
C CYS A 31 11.93 11.78 -1.04
N ILE A 32 11.10 12.79 -1.32
CA ILE A 32 10.83 13.90 -0.39
C ILE A 32 10.11 13.39 0.86
N LEU A 33 9.14 12.48 0.71
CA LEU A 33 8.45 11.86 1.84
C LEU A 33 9.41 11.03 2.71
N VAL A 34 10.34 10.29 2.11
CA VAL A 34 11.41 9.58 2.84
C VAL A 34 12.24 10.56 3.66
N TYR A 35 12.67 11.68 3.07
CA TYR A 35 13.39 12.73 3.80
C TYR A 35 12.58 13.22 5.01
N LEU A 36 11.31 13.57 4.82
CA LEU A 36 10.46 14.10 5.88
C LEU A 36 10.23 13.09 7.01
N LEU A 37 10.06 11.81 6.66
CA LEU A 37 9.88 10.74 7.62
C LEU A 37 11.16 10.50 8.43
N ALA A 38 12.30 10.37 7.76
CA ALA A 38 13.60 10.18 8.41
C ALA A 38 13.99 11.37 9.29
N LYS A 39 13.74 12.60 8.84
CA LYS A 39 13.97 13.82 9.63
C LYS A 39 13.13 13.87 10.91
N ARG A 40 11.95 13.26 10.88
CA ARG A 40 11.02 13.21 12.02
C ARG A 40 11.37 12.11 13.02
N LEU A 41 11.95 11.01 12.55
CA LEU A 41 12.34 9.87 13.39
C LEU A 41 13.76 9.97 13.94
N PHE A 42 14.65 10.66 13.21
CA PHE A 42 16.08 10.80 13.51
C PHE A 42 16.48 12.28 13.42
N ASP A 43 17.51 12.60 12.63
CA ASP A 43 18.04 13.95 12.44
C ASP A 43 18.16 14.33 10.95
N ARG A 44 18.54 15.59 10.69
CA ARG A 44 18.63 16.13 9.32
C ARG A 44 19.68 15.44 8.45
N LYS A 45 20.79 14.97 9.02
CA LYS A 45 21.86 14.31 8.24
C LYS A 45 21.40 12.92 7.80
N VAL A 46 20.85 12.13 8.73
CA VAL A 46 20.26 10.82 8.40
C VAL A 46 19.15 10.97 7.37
N ALA A 47 18.31 12.01 7.48
CA ALA A 47 17.27 12.29 6.50
C ALA A 47 17.81 12.54 5.08
N ALA A 48 18.85 13.38 4.96
CA ALA A 48 19.47 13.69 3.67
C ALA A 48 20.11 12.44 3.04
N VAL A 49 20.81 11.64 3.85
CA VAL A 49 21.43 10.38 3.38
C VAL A 49 20.36 9.37 2.97
N ALA A 50 19.30 9.19 3.77
CA ALA A 50 18.21 8.26 3.44
C ALA A 50 17.48 8.64 2.15
N ALA A 51 17.23 9.94 1.95
CA ALA A 51 16.61 10.44 0.72
C ALA A 51 17.52 10.30 -0.50
N LEU A 52 18.83 10.51 -0.34
CA LEU A 52 19.81 10.30 -1.40
C LEU A 52 19.91 8.82 -1.79
N ILE A 53 19.96 7.92 -0.80
CA ILE A 53 19.93 6.47 -1.04
C ILE A 53 18.63 6.08 -1.75
N ALA A 54 17.48 6.59 -1.31
CA ALA A 54 16.21 6.31 -1.96
C ALA A 54 16.19 6.79 -3.42
N ALA A 55 16.74 7.98 -3.70
CA ALA A 55 16.81 8.54 -5.04
C ALA A 55 17.75 7.78 -5.98
N THR A 56 18.82 7.17 -5.43
CA THR A 56 19.79 6.37 -6.21
C THR A 56 19.53 4.86 -6.13
N TYR A 57 18.47 4.44 -5.45
CA TYR A 57 18.16 3.03 -5.29
C TYR A 57 17.71 2.44 -6.63
N GLY A 58 18.58 1.63 -7.24
CA GLY A 58 18.38 1.10 -8.60
C GLY A 58 17.07 0.33 -8.78
N MET A 59 16.49 -0.22 -7.71
CA MET A 59 15.19 -0.89 -7.77
C MET A 59 14.02 0.09 -7.91
N PHE A 60 14.08 1.28 -7.31
CA PHE A 60 13.08 2.34 -7.59
C PHE A 60 13.20 2.82 -9.03
N PHE A 61 14.42 3.00 -9.53
CA PHE A 61 14.64 3.34 -10.93
C PHE A 61 14.12 2.26 -11.89
N TYR A 62 14.30 0.98 -11.56
CA TYR A 62 13.77 -0.14 -12.35
C TYR A 62 12.24 -0.15 -12.39
N PHE A 63 11.57 -0.07 -11.22
CA PHE A 63 10.11 -0.09 -11.13
C PHE A 63 9.43 1.17 -11.67
N GLU A 64 10.13 2.29 -11.73
CA GLU A 64 9.62 3.51 -12.37
C GLU A 64 9.56 3.42 -13.91
N ASN A 65 10.43 2.62 -14.53
CA ASN A 65 10.43 2.42 -15.98
C ASN A 65 9.32 1.47 -16.44
N GLU A 66 8.81 0.64 -15.53
CA GLU A 66 7.65 -0.18 -15.79
C GLU A 66 6.35 0.56 -15.40
N LEU A 67 5.32 0.45 -16.25
CA LEU A 67 4.01 1.09 -16.06
C LEU A 67 3.19 0.35 -14.97
N LEU A 68 3.72 0.29 -13.75
CA LEU A 68 3.12 -0.40 -12.60
C LEU A 68 2.52 0.56 -11.56
N LEU A 69 1.60 0.03 -10.76
CA LEU A 69 0.98 0.71 -9.63
C LEU A 69 1.92 0.95 -8.44
N ASP A 70 3.14 0.40 -8.49
CA ASP A 70 4.01 0.29 -7.33
C ASP A 70 4.54 1.66 -6.87
N SER A 71 4.80 2.60 -7.78
CA SER A 71 5.18 3.97 -7.42
C SER A 71 4.08 4.70 -6.62
N PHE A 72 2.81 4.48 -6.97
CA PHE A 72 1.68 5.05 -6.22
C PHE A 72 1.53 4.41 -4.85
N LEU A 73 1.73 3.10 -4.75
CA LEU A 73 1.69 2.38 -3.47
C LEU A 73 2.74 2.92 -2.50
N VAL A 74 4.00 3.00 -2.93
CA VAL A 74 5.10 3.52 -2.10
C VAL A 74 4.80 4.95 -1.63
N PHE A 75 4.31 5.79 -2.54
CA PHE A 75 3.92 7.16 -2.21
C PHE A 75 2.83 7.22 -1.13
N PHE A 76 1.73 6.49 -1.30
CA PHE A 76 0.63 6.49 -0.34
C PHE A 76 1.01 5.88 1.00
N ASP A 77 1.85 4.84 1.02
CA ASP A 77 2.32 4.20 2.25
C ASP A 77 3.23 5.15 3.05
N LEU A 78 4.17 5.84 2.39
CA LEU A 78 5.01 6.85 3.03
C LEU A 78 4.17 8.02 3.57
N LEU A 79 3.19 8.48 2.78
CA LEU A 79 2.29 9.54 3.17
C LEU A 79 1.41 9.12 4.37
N LEU A 80 0.97 7.87 4.41
CA LEU A 80 0.22 7.28 5.52
C LEU A 80 1.06 7.31 6.79
N LEU A 81 2.29 6.82 6.76
CA LEU A 81 3.19 6.82 7.92
C LEU A 81 3.41 8.24 8.45
N LEU A 82 3.70 9.20 7.57
CA LEU A 82 3.90 10.59 7.98
C LEU A 82 2.63 11.20 8.58
N SER A 83 1.46 10.88 8.00
CA SER A 83 0.15 11.36 8.47
C SER A 83 -0.22 10.75 9.83
N LEU A 84 0.07 9.47 10.05
CA LEU A 84 -0.11 8.80 11.34
C LEU A 84 0.74 9.45 12.42
N LEU A 85 2.01 9.75 12.12
CA LEU A 85 2.88 10.45 13.07
C LEU A 85 2.39 11.88 13.36
N ARG A 86 1.78 12.57 12.39
CA ARG A 86 1.17 13.89 12.62
C ARG A 86 -0.11 13.80 13.45
N ALA A 87 -0.96 12.81 13.17
CA ALA A 87 -2.17 12.53 13.93
C ALA A 87 -1.85 12.13 15.38
N ARG A 88 -0.70 11.50 15.62
CA ARG A 88 -0.21 11.23 16.97
C ARG A 88 0.07 12.50 17.76
N ASP A 89 0.84 13.42 17.18
CA ASP A 89 1.25 14.66 17.88
C ASP A 89 0.06 15.60 18.10
N ASN A 90 -0.84 15.68 17.12
CA ASN A 90 -2.03 16.52 17.18
C ASN A 90 -3.28 15.67 16.88
N PRO A 91 -3.81 14.94 17.89
CA PRO A 91 -4.88 13.96 17.71
C PRO A 91 -6.23 14.63 17.47
N LYS A 92 -6.49 15.05 16.23
CA LYS A 92 -7.78 15.56 15.75
C LYS A 92 -8.57 14.43 15.09
N LEU A 93 -9.89 14.47 15.18
CA LEU A 93 -10.75 13.47 14.51
C LEU A 93 -10.51 13.45 13.00
N TRP A 94 -10.40 14.63 12.39
CA TRP A 94 -10.16 14.78 10.96
C TRP A 94 -8.82 14.17 10.51
N SER A 95 -7.76 14.23 11.34
CA SER A 95 -6.48 13.63 10.95
C SER A 95 -6.55 12.11 10.85
N TRP A 96 -7.32 11.45 11.73
CA TRP A 96 -7.52 9.99 11.65
C TRP A 96 -8.35 9.59 10.44
N LEU A 97 -9.37 10.39 10.11
CA LEU A 97 -10.16 10.20 8.89
C LEU A 97 -9.28 10.33 7.63
N LEU A 98 -8.40 11.33 7.57
CA LEU A 98 -7.45 11.49 6.47
C LEU A 98 -6.47 10.32 6.37
N CYS A 99 -5.94 9.81 7.49
CA CYS A 99 -5.10 8.61 7.50
C CYS A 99 -5.85 7.41 6.91
N GLY A 100 -7.14 7.25 7.25
CA GLY A 100 -8.00 6.22 6.68
C GLY A 100 -8.15 6.36 5.17
N ILE A 101 -8.42 7.57 4.68
CA ILE A 101 -8.55 7.86 3.24
C ILE A 101 -7.26 7.50 2.49
N ILE A 102 -6.10 7.88 3.02
CA ILE A 102 -4.79 7.56 2.42
C ILE A 102 -4.57 6.04 2.39
N LEU A 103 -4.89 5.32 3.47
CA LEU A 103 -4.86 3.85 3.49
C LEU A 103 -5.79 3.27 2.42
N GLY A 104 -7.00 3.82 2.26
CA GLY A 104 -7.95 3.39 1.24
C GLY A 104 -7.39 3.53 -0.17
N PHE A 105 -6.69 4.62 -0.47
CA PHE A 105 -6.01 4.79 -1.77
C PHE A 105 -4.89 3.76 -1.97
N SER A 106 -4.10 3.49 -0.93
CA SER A 106 -3.10 2.40 -0.98
C SER A 106 -3.76 1.02 -1.16
N ALA A 107 -4.89 0.77 -0.50
CA ALA A 107 -5.60 -0.51 -0.61
C ALA A 107 -6.18 -0.75 -2.00
N ILE A 108 -6.59 0.31 -2.72
CA ILE A 108 -7.00 0.22 -4.12
C ILE A 108 -5.84 -0.18 -5.04
N THR A 109 -4.59 0.20 -4.72
CA THR A 109 -3.43 -0.22 -5.51
C THR A 109 -3.04 -1.66 -5.19
N ARG A 110 -2.90 -2.01 -3.90
CA ARG A 110 -2.75 -3.40 -3.46
C ARG A 110 -3.50 -3.65 -2.14
N PRO A 111 -4.40 -4.66 -2.08
CA PRO A 111 -5.17 -4.94 -0.87
C PRO A 111 -4.33 -5.43 0.31
N ASN A 112 -3.10 -5.86 0.08
CA ASN A 112 -2.22 -6.38 1.13
C ASN A 112 -2.02 -5.37 2.27
N ILE A 113 -2.08 -4.07 1.99
CA ILE A 113 -1.94 -3.03 3.01
C ILE A 113 -3.07 -3.05 4.04
N LEU A 114 -4.22 -3.67 3.77
CA LEU A 114 -5.32 -3.79 4.74
C LEU A 114 -4.91 -4.59 5.98
N ILE A 115 -3.92 -5.49 5.86
CA ILE A 115 -3.35 -6.18 7.01
C ILE A 115 -2.70 -5.22 8.01
N PHE A 116 -2.37 -4.00 7.59
CA PHE A 116 -1.77 -2.98 8.43
C PHE A 116 -2.78 -2.34 9.41
N ILE A 117 -4.08 -2.43 9.14
CA ILE A 117 -5.16 -1.88 10.01
C ILE A 117 -5.05 -2.34 11.47
N PRO A 118 -5.00 -3.65 11.78
CA PRO A 118 -4.88 -4.10 13.18
C PRO A 118 -3.61 -3.60 13.87
N PHE A 119 -2.50 -3.44 13.14
CA PHE A 119 -1.28 -2.87 13.71
C PHE A 119 -1.43 -1.39 14.05
N VAL A 120 -2.08 -0.61 13.18
CA VAL A 120 -2.40 0.80 13.44
C VAL A 120 -3.34 0.93 14.64
N TRP A 121 -4.37 0.09 14.73
CA TRP A 121 -5.28 0.10 15.88
C TRP A 121 -4.58 -0.27 17.18
N LEU A 122 -3.76 -1.32 17.18
CA LEU A 122 -2.97 -1.70 18.34
C LEU A 122 -2.05 -0.55 18.77
N TRP A 123 -1.40 0.12 17.82
CA TRP A 123 -0.55 1.27 18.09
C TRP A 123 -1.33 2.46 18.68
N ILE A 124 -2.51 2.79 18.14
CA ILE A 124 -3.41 3.82 18.67
C ILE A 124 -3.80 3.49 20.11
N LEU A 125 -4.20 2.24 20.37
CA LEU A 125 -4.59 1.77 21.71
C LEU A 125 -3.42 1.90 22.70
N LEU A 126 -2.24 1.36 22.35
CA LEU A 126 -1.06 1.39 23.22
C LEU A 126 -0.60 2.82 23.55
N PHE A 127 -0.72 3.75 22.61
CA PHE A 127 -0.26 5.12 22.80
C PHE A 127 -1.27 5.99 23.55
N PHE A 128 -2.56 5.90 23.22
CA PHE A 128 -3.57 6.84 23.74
C PHE A 128 -4.32 6.33 24.97
N LEU A 129 -4.40 5.02 25.24
CA LEU A 129 -5.12 4.53 26.44
C LEU A 129 -4.48 4.97 27.76
N LYS A 130 -3.20 5.35 27.73
CA LYS A 130 -2.51 5.88 28.91
C LYS A 130 -2.89 7.33 29.25
N VAL A 131 -3.45 8.08 28.29
CA VAL A 131 -3.65 9.53 28.39
C VAL A 131 -5.12 9.93 28.17
N LYS A 132 -5.89 9.08 27.47
CA LYS A 132 -7.27 9.34 27.03
C LYS A 132 -8.20 8.23 27.46
N ARG A 133 -9.51 8.54 27.54
CA ARG A 133 -10.54 7.55 27.84
C ARG A 133 -10.69 6.56 26.67
N LEU A 134 -11.02 5.30 26.98
CA LEU A 134 -11.23 4.26 25.97
C LEU A 134 -12.20 4.68 24.86
N LYS A 135 -13.29 5.39 25.20
CA LYS A 135 -14.26 5.91 24.22
C LYS A 135 -13.62 6.83 23.18
N GLU A 136 -12.75 7.75 23.58
CA GLU A 136 -12.05 8.67 22.65
C GLU A 136 -11.10 7.90 21.72
N VAL A 137 -10.38 6.92 22.27
CA VAL A 137 -9.46 6.09 21.50
C VAL A 137 -10.20 5.24 20.46
N LEU A 138 -11.34 4.66 20.83
CA LEU A 138 -12.21 3.93 19.91
C LEU A 138 -12.74 4.84 18.79
N VAL A 139 -13.09 6.09 19.10
CA VAL A 139 -13.51 7.05 18.07
C VAL A 139 -12.38 7.30 17.05
N PHE A 140 -11.11 7.34 17.45
CA PHE A 140 -9.99 7.45 16.51
C PHE A 140 -9.89 6.23 15.58
N CYS A 141 -10.01 5.02 16.12
CA CYS A 141 -10.02 3.79 15.33
C CYS A 141 -11.19 3.75 14.34
N VAL A 142 -12.38 4.19 14.78
CA VAL A 142 -13.59 4.27 13.94
C VAL A 142 -13.42 5.32 12.83
N MET A 143 -12.90 6.52 13.14
CA MET A 143 -12.66 7.56 12.13
C MET A 143 -11.66 7.10 11.07
N PHE A 144 -10.61 6.39 11.47
CA PHE A 144 -9.67 5.76 10.56
C PHE A 144 -10.34 4.71 9.66
N LEU A 145 -11.19 3.85 10.23
CA LEU A 145 -11.92 2.84 9.47
C LEU A 145 -12.93 3.45 8.49
N ILE A 146 -13.63 4.50 8.92
CA ILE A 146 -14.57 5.25 8.07
C ILE A 146 -13.83 5.82 6.85
N GLY A 147 -12.69 6.46 7.06
CA GLY A 147 -11.88 7.01 5.96
C GLY A 147 -11.46 5.95 4.94
N ALA A 148 -11.00 4.79 5.41
CA ALA A 148 -10.60 3.68 4.53
C ALA A 148 -11.80 3.13 3.75
N THR A 149 -12.93 2.91 4.43
CA THR A 149 -14.15 2.36 3.83
C THR A 149 -14.75 3.31 2.80
N LEU A 150 -14.70 4.63 3.04
CA LEU A 150 -15.21 5.64 2.11
C LEU A 150 -14.54 5.55 0.74
N VAL A 151 -13.24 5.29 0.71
CA VAL A 151 -12.47 5.18 -0.54
C VAL A 151 -12.63 3.80 -1.18
N ILE A 152 -12.66 2.73 -0.38
CA ILE A 152 -12.76 1.34 -0.87
C ILE A 152 -14.17 1.02 -1.38
N SER A 153 -15.20 1.52 -0.71
CA SER A 153 -16.61 1.19 -0.98
C SER A 153 -17.06 1.40 -2.43
N PRO A 154 -16.78 2.52 -3.15
CA PRO A 154 -17.23 2.68 -4.53
C PRO A 154 -16.58 1.66 -5.46
N VAL A 155 -15.31 1.30 -5.22
CA VAL A 155 -14.59 0.31 -6.02
C VAL A 155 -15.16 -1.09 -5.76
N THR A 156 -15.38 -1.45 -4.49
CA THR A 156 -16.00 -2.73 -4.11
C THR A 156 -17.42 -2.85 -4.65
N LEU A 157 -18.22 -1.79 -4.56
CA LEU A 157 -19.60 -1.79 -5.08
C LEU A 157 -19.63 -2.00 -6.59
N ARG A 158 -18.76 -1.30 -7.34
CA ARG A 158 -18.67 -1.52 -8.79
C ARG A 158 -18.16 -2.92 -9.13
N ASN A 159 -17.18 -3.43 -8.39
CA ASN A 159 -16.67 -4.79 -8.59
C ASN A 159 -17.76 -5.83 -8.37
N TYR A 160 -18.61 -5.65 -7.35
CA TYR A 160 -19.74 -6.52 -7.06
C TYR A 160 -20.82 -6.46 -8.16
N LEU A 161 -21.19 -5.26 -8.61
CA LEU A 161 -22.25 -5.07 -9.62
C LEU A 161 -21.86 -5.54 -11.03
N VAL A 162 -20.59 -5.37 -11.42
CA VAL A 162 -20.11 -5.70 -12.77
C VAL A 162 -19.51 -7.11 -12.85
N GLY A 163 -18.85 -7.57 -11.77
CA GLY A 163 -18.07 -8.80 -11.76
C GLY A 163 -18.80 -10.06 -11.26
N LYS A 164 -19.91 -9.92 -10.51
CA LYS A 164 -20.65 -11.04 -9.85
C LYS A 164 -19.82 -11.96 -8.92
N ASP A 165 -18.55 -11.65 -8.68
CA ASP A 165 -17.71 -12.33 -7.71
C ASP A 165 -17.50 -11.45 -6.46
N ILE A 166 -17.77 -12.01 -5.27
CA ILE A 166 -17.44 -11.39 -3.97
C ILE A 166 -15.93 -11.57 -3.73
N VAL A 167 -15.12 -10.96 -4.59
CA VAL A 167 -13.68 -10.88 -4.37
C VAL A 167 -13.40 -9.48 -3.88
N LEU A 168 -13.24 -9.36 -2.56
CA LEU A 168 -12.69 -8.18 -1.90
C LEU A 168 -11.27 -7.92 -2.45
N ILE A 169 -11.23 -7.10 -3.50
CA ILE A 169 -10.13 -6.24 -3.91
C ILE A 169 -9.02 -6.87 -4.76
N ALA A 170 -8.66 -8.17 -4.68
CA ALA A 170 -7.87 -8.86 -5.73
C ALA A 170 -7.81 -10.40 -5.58
N SER A 171 -7.91 -11.13 -6.70
CA SER A 171 -7.70 -12.60 -6.79
C SER A 171 -6.24 -13.06 -6.61
N GLN A 172 -5.35 -12.25 -6.02
CA GLN A 172 -3.93 -12.61 -5.88
C GLN A 172 -3.70 -13.61 -4.75
N GLY A 173 -4.53 -13.59 -3.70
CA GLY A 173 -4.43 -14.56 -2.58
C GLY A 173 -4.71 -15.99 -3.02
N GLY A 174 -5.78 -16.21 -3.79
CA GLY A 174 -6.15 -17.53 -4.31
C GLY A 174 -5.14 -18.07 -5.33
N ILE A 175 -4.63 -17.21 -6.22
CA ILE A 175 -3.59 -17.58 -7.19
C ILE A 175 -2.27 -17.91 -6.50
N ASN A 176 -1.81 -17.10 -5.53
CA ASN A 176 -0.58 -17.40 -4.78
C ASN A 176 -0.71 -18.67 -3.93
N PHE A 177 -1.88 -18.93 -3.34
CA PHE A 177 -2.15 -20.17 -2.61
C PHE A 177 -2.19 -21.38 -3.57
N TYR A 178 -2.80 -21.23 -4.75
CA TYR A 178 -2.85 -22.28 -5.78
C TYR A 178 -1.47 -22.56 -6.39
N ILE A 179 -0.67 -21.52 -6.67
CA ILE A 179 0.72 -21.64 -7.14
C ILE A 179 1.58 -22.31 -6.07
N GLY A 180 1.48 -21.89 -4.81
CA GLY A 180 2.18 -22.53 -3.69
C GLY A 180 1.82 -24.01 -3.54
N LYS A 181 0.53 -24.36 -3.65
CA LYS A 181 0.04 -25.75 -3.58
C LYS A 181 0.53 -26.59 -4.76
N ARG A 182 0.60 -26.03 -5.97
CA ARG A 182 1.03 -26.76 -7.18
C ARG A 182 2.55 -26.96 -7.23
N ILE A 183 3.35 -25.97 -6.83
CA ILE A 183 4.82 -26.08 -6.78
C ILE A 183 5.25 -27.06 -5.68
N GLY A 184 4.60 -27.03 -4.51
CA GLY A 184 4.84 -28.02 -3.44
C GLY A 184 4.55 -29.45 -3.91
N ASN A 185 3.41 -29.66 -4.59
CA ASN A 185 3.05 -30.98 -5.11
C ASN A 185 3.99 -31.46 -6.23
N ILE A 186 4.43 -30.59 -7.14
CA ILE A 186 5.33 -30.97 -8.24
C ILE A 186 6.76 -31.23 -7.74
N ALA A 187 7.28 -30.41 -6.82
CA ALA A 187 8.64 -30.58 -6.30
C ALA A 187 8.78 -31.88 -5.49
N ILE A 188 7.79 -32.21 -4.64
CA ILE A 188 7.78 -33.46 -3.88
C ILE A 188 7.65 -34.66 -4.82
N PHE A 189 6.77 -34.62 -5.83
CA PHE A 189 6.63 -35.73 -6.78
C PHE A 189 7.88 -35.95 -7.64
N LYS A 190 8.58 -34.87 -8.04
CA LYS A 190 9.79 -34.98 -8.87
C LYS A 190 11.00 -35.47 -8.07
N ILE A 191 11.08 -35.13 -6.78
CA ILE A 191 12.12 -35.62 -5.86
C ILE A 191 11.86 -37.08 -5.48
N TRP A 192 10.61 -37.46 -5.21
CA TRP A 192 10.24 -38.84 -4.87
C TRP A 192 10.45 -39.80 -6.06
N ARG A 193 10.06 -39.39 -7.27
CA ARG A 193 10.28 -40.19 -8.50
C ARG A 193 11.76 -40.34 -8.87
N LYS A 194 12.62 -39.35 -8.58
CA LYS A 194 14.07 -39.47 -8.82
C LYS A 194 14.79 -40.36 -7.81
N ARG A 195 14.27 -40.50 -6.59
CA ARG A 195 14.82 -41.42 -5.57
C ARG A 195 14.50 -42.88 -5.90
N ASN A 196 13.26 -43.19 -6.28
CA ASN A 196 12.85 -44.57 -6.56
C ASN A 196 13.34 -45.14 -7.91
N LEU A 197 13.96 -44.33 -8.77
CA LEU A 197 14.57 -44.78 -10.03
C LEU A 197 16.08 -45.02 -9.93
N LYS A 198 16.68 -44.87 -8.74
CA LYS A 198 18.09 -45.19 -8.48
C LYS A 198 18.28 -46.46 -7.64
N GLU A 199 17.20 -47.10 -7.22
CA GLU A 199 17.21 -48.34 -6.41
C GLU A 199 16.54 -49.52 -7.13
N ALA A 200 16.31 -49.43 -8.44
CA ALA A 200 15.88 -50.52 -9.32
C ALA A 200 16.85 -50.62 -10.49
#